data_AF-A0A2V9IY14-F1
#
_entry.id   AF-A0A2V9IY14-F1
#
_cell.length_a   1.000
_cell.length_b   1.000
_cell.length_c   1.000
_cell.angle_alpha   90.00
_cell.angle_beta   90.00
_cell.angle_gamma   90.00
#
_symmetry.space_group_name_H-M   'P 1'
#
loop_
_entity.id
_entity.type
_entity.pdbx_description
1 polymer ?
#
loop_
_entity_poly.entity_id
_entity_poly.type
_entity_poly.pdbx_seq_one_letter_code
_entity_poly.pdbx_strand_id
1 'polypeptide(L)'
;MDDYFLVRPGVAYVHIHDFVETTGDELTEALKTLGSKNLKGLILDLRGNRGGLLQAAVDVTDRFLEKHQLIVYHNGRHSSEKRYYARNGERGEDYPIVVLINRETASASEIVTGALQDHDRALVMGQASFGKGLVQTVYPL
;
A
#
# COMPACT_ATOMS: atom_id res chain seq x y z
N MET A 1 -1.99 -8.89 -7.75
CA MET A 1 -3.15 -8.02 -8.04
C MET A 1 -4.11 -8.78 -8.94
N ASP A 2 -5.42 -8.68 -8.74
CA ASP A 2 -6.42 -9.52 -9.41
C ASP A 2 -7.50 -8.75 -10.17
N ASP A 3 -7.73 -7.46 -9.87
CA ASP A 3 -8.69 -6.63 -10.63
C ASP A 3 -8.28 -5.14 -10.67
N TYR A 4 -8.48 -4.49 -11.81
CA TYR A 4 -8.32 -3.05 -11.99
C TYR A 4 -9.13 -2.50 -13.16
N PHE A 5 -9.83 -1.38 -12.96
CA PHE A 5 -10.67 -0.75 -13.98
C PHE A 5 -10.98 0.71 -13.65
N LEU A 6 -11.62 1.43 -14.58
CA LEU A 6 -12.19 2.75 -14.31
C LEU A 6 -13.63 2.62 -13.84
N VAL A 7 -13.94 3.05 -12.62
CA VAL A 7 -15.32 3.08 -12.08
C VAL A 7 -16.16 4.11 -12.83
N ARG A 8 -15.52 5.21 -13.20
CA ARG A 8 -16.05 6.28 -14.05
C ARG A 8 -14.88 7.01 -14.70
N PRO A 9 -15.08 7.88 -15.71
CA PRO A 9 -13.99 8.59 -16.37
C PRO A 9 -13.05 9.30 -15.38
N GLY A 10 -11.80 8.84 -15.33
CA GLY A 10 -10.74 9.36 -14.46
C GLY A 10 -10.74 8.84 -13.01
N VAL A 11 -11.62 7.93 -12.60
CA VAL A 11 -11.54 7.32 -11.25
C VAL A 11 -11.17 5.85 -11.39
N ALA A 12 -9.94 5.53 -10.99
CA ALA A 12 -9.41 4.18 -11.00
C ALA A 12 -9.87 3.39 -9.77
N TYR A 13 -10.10 2.10 -9.96
CA TYR A 13 -10.21 1.09 -8.93
C TYR A 13 -9.11 0.07 -9.15
N VAL A 14 -8.42 -0.31 -8.07
CA VAL A 14 -7.41 -1.36 -8.06
C VAL A 14 -7.61 -2.22 -6.82
N HIS A 15 -7.75 -3.53 -7.00
CA HIS A 15 -7.81 -4.49 -5.91
C HIS A 15 -6.48 -5.23 -5.76
N ILE A 16 -5.91 -5.19 -4.57
CA ILE A 16 -4.72 -5.96 -4.21
C ILE A 16 -5.17 -7.05 -3.24
N HIS A 17 -5.32 -8.27 -3.74
CA HIS A 17 -5.67 -9.44 -2.93
C HIS A 17 -4.54 -9.91 -1.99
N ASP A 18 -3.28 -9.82 -2.41
CA ASP A 18 -2.09 -10.23 -1.66
C ASP A 18 -0.84 -9.43 -2.03
N PHE A 19 0.16 -9.43 -1.14
CA PHE A 19 1.45 -8.76 -1.35
C PHE A 19 2.55 -9.78 -1.67
N VAL A 20 2.91 -9.86 -2.95
CA VAL A 20 3.99 -10.70 -3.50
C VAL A 20 5.07 -9.81 -4.15
N GLU A 21 6.19 -10.40 -4.58
CA GLU A 21 7.34 -9.65 -5.08
C GLU A 21 6.99 -8.71 -6.25
N THR A 22 6.03 -9.07 -7.10
CA THR A 22 5.64 -8.32 -8.29
C THR A 22 4.59 -7.23 -8.05
N THR A 23 4.03 -7.12 -6.84
CA THR A 23 2.84 -6.26 -6.59
C THR A 23 3.08 -4.78 -6.90
N GLY A 24 4.27 -4.25 -6.58
CA GLY A 24 4.61 -2.84 -6.87
C GLY A 24 4.67 -2.53 -8.37
N ASP A 25 5.23 -3.46 -9.15
CA ASP A 25 5.32 -3.35 -10.61
C ASP A 25 3.94 -3.53 -11.26
N GLU A 26 3.15 -4.50 -10.80
CA GLU A 26 1.77 -4.73 -11.26
C GLU A 26 0.89 -3.48 -11.05
N LEU A 27 0.96 -2.86 -9.87
CA LEU A 27 0.23 -1.63 -9.59
C LEU A 27 0.68 -0.49 -10.52
N THR A 28 1.98 -0.39 -10.77
CA THR A 28 2.56 0.61 -11.68
C THR A 28 2.00 0.46 -13.09
N GLU A 29 1.98 -0.75 -13.62
CA GLU A 29 1.46 -1.03 -14.96
C GLU A 29 -0.07 -0.88 -15.04
N ALA A 30 -0.80 -1.24 -13.98
CA ALA A 30 -2.24 -1.01 -13.88
C ALA A 30 -2.59 0.47 -13.98
N LEU A 31 -1.92 1.32 -13.19
CA LEU A 31 -2.16 2.76 -13.18
C LEU A 31 -1.77 3.40 -14.53
N LYS A 32 -0.69 2.94 -15.18
CA LYS A 32 -0.35 3.38 -16.54
C LYS A 32 -1.45 3.01 -17.54
N THR A 33 -1.95 1.77 -17.49
CA THR A 33 -3.03 1.27 -18.35
C THR A 33 -4.32 2.06 -18.17
N LEU A 34 -4.63 2.47 -16.93
CA LEU A 34 -5.80 3.30 -16.61
C LEU A 34 -5.60 4.79 -16.90
N GLY A 35 -4.45 5.18 -17.47
CA GLY A 35 -4.15 6.55 -17.86
C GLY A 35 -3.74 7.44 -16.69
N SER A 36 -2.74 7.01 -15.92
CA SER A 36 -2.23 7.67 -14.69
C SER A 36 -2.17 9.20 -14.73
N LYS A 37 -1.77 9.79 -15.86
CA LYS A 37 -1.68 11.26 -16.05
C LYS A 37 -3.02 12.01 -15.98
N ASN A 38 -4.14 11.31 -16.17
CA ASN A 38 -5.48 11.89 -16.23
C ASN A 38 -6.39 11.37 -15.11
N LEU A 39 -5.83 10.67 -14.11
CA LEU A 39 -6.61 10.20 -12.98
C LEU A 39 -7.01 11.39 -12.09
N LYS A 40 -8.29 11.39 -11.74
CA LYS A 40 -8.97 12.30 -10.83
C LYS A 40 -9.17 11.67 -9.45
N GLY A 41 -8.87 10.37 -9.30
CA GLY A 41 -8.91 9.67 -8.04
C GLY A 41 -8.61 8.19 -8.19
N LEU A 42 -8.24 7.57 -7.07
CA LEU A 42 -7.96 6.14 -6.96
C LEU A 42 -8.71 5.55 -5.77
N ILE A 43 -9.35 4.41 -5.99
CA ILE A 43 -9.84 3.51 -4.95
C ILE A 43 -8.87 2.33 -4.90
N LEU A 44 -8.14 2.22 -3.80
CA LEU A 44 -7.27 1.10 -3.51
C LEU A 44 -8.00 0.14 -2.57
N ASP A 45 -8.40 -1.01 -3.06
CA ASP A 45 -9.13 -2.00 -2.28
C ASP A 45 -8.19 -3.05 -1.70
N LEU A 46 -8.13 -3.11 -0.37
CA LEU A 46 -7.34 -4.05 0.42
C LEU A 46 -8.24 -4.95 1.30
N ARG A 47 -9.55 -5.00 1.04
CA ARG A 47 -10.48 -5.88 1.75
C ARG A 47 -10.13 -7.34 1.47
N GLY A 48 -10.16 -8.18 2.51
CA GLY A 48 -9.78 -9.60 2.39
C GLY A 48 -8.27 -9.86 2.33
N ASN A 49 -7.44 -8.82 2.15
CA ASN A 49 -5.99 -8.97 2.00
C ASN A 49 -5.29 -9.16 3.37
N ARG A 50 -4.82 -10.39 3.59
CA ARG A 50 -4.13 -10.81 4.83
C ARG A 50 -2.65 -10.37 4.92
N GLY A 51 -2.20 -9.60 3.94
CA GLY A 51 -0.85 -9.05 3.82
C GLY A 51 0.03 -9.86 2.87
N GLY A 52 1.27 -10.08 3.28
CA GLY A 52 2.29 -10.71 2.46
C GLY A 52 3.65 -10.10 2.74
N LEU A 53 4.45 -9.90 1.70
CA LEU A 53 5.81 -9.38 1.81
C LEU A 53 5.82 -7.91 2.23
N LEU A 54 6.59 -7.60 3.27
CA LEU A 54 6.81 -6.22 3.73
C LEU A 54 7.39 -5.34 2.62
N GLN A 55 8.34 -5.87 1.84
CA GLN A 55 8.97 -5.10 0.78
C GLN A 55 7.96 -4.69 -0.31
N ALA A 56 7.03 -5.58 -0.66
CA ALA A 56 5.97 -5.27 -1.61
C ALA A 56 5.03 -4.16 -1.10
N ALA A 57 4.70 -4.16 0.20
CA ALA A 57 3.96 -3.05 0.82
C ALA A 57 4.75 -1.73 0.78
N VAL A 58 6.07 -1.78 1.02
CA VAL A 58 6.95 -0.61 0.90
C VAL A 58 6.93 -0.09 -0.53
N ASP A 59 7.08 -0.94 -1.53
CA ASP A 59 7.14 -0.53 -2.93
C ASP A 59 5.79 0.00 -3.44
N VAL A 60 4.66 -0.55 -2.96
CA VAL A 60 3.32 0.01 -3.21
C VAL A 60 3.16 1.39 -2.58
N THR A 61 3.59 1.56 -1.32
CA THR A 61 3.43 2.82 -0.57
C THR A 61 4.33 3.93 -1.13
N ASP A 62 5.56 3.56 -1.51
CA ASP A 62 6.58 4.45 -2.07
C ASP A 62 6.05 5.32 -3.21
N ARG A 63 5.14 4.78 -4.01
CA ARG A 63 4.54 5.48 -5.15
C ARG A 63 3.66 6.68 -4.78
N PHE A 64 3.09 6.67 -3.58
CA PHE A 64 2.08 7.64 -3.18
C PHE A 64 2.61 8.68 -2.20
N LEU A 65 3.76 8.43 -1.56
CA LEU A 65 4.37 9.31 -0.59
C LEU A 65 5.48 10.17 -1.20
N GLU A 66 5.75 11.31 -0.56
CA GLU A 66 6.89 12.15 -0.89
C GLU A 66 8.19 11.51 -0.42
N LYS A 67 9.27 11.74 -1.16
CA LYS A 67 10.59 11.25 -0.80
C LYS A 67 10.95 11.62 0.64
N HIS A 68 11.55 10.67 1.36
CA HIS A 68 11.93 10.75 2.78
C HIS A 68 10.79 10.62 3.80
N GLN A 69 9.52 10.51 3.39
CA GLN A 69 8.46 10.13 4.31
C GLN A 69 8.66 8.69 4.80
N LEU A 70 8.49 8.48 6.11
CA LEU A 70 8.60 7.16 6.72
C LEU A 70 7.40 6.31 6.33
N ILE A 71 7.63 5.12 5.77
CA ILE A 71 6.57 4.16 5.43
C ILE A 71 6.32 3.24 6.62
N VAL A 72 7.37 2.58 7.09
CA VAL A 72 7.28 1.63 8.18
C VAL A 72 8.62 1.51 8.88
N TYR A 73 8.59 1.17 10.15
CA TYR A 73 9.75 0.69 10.86
C TYR A 73 9.38 -0.57 11.64
N HIS A 74 10.36 -1.42 11.87
CA HIS A 74 10.23 -2.51 12.84
C HIS A 74 11.38 -2.46 13.82
N ASN A 75 11.07 -2.79 15.07
CA ASN A 75 12.03 -2.90 16.14
C ASN A 75 11.85 -4.27 16.81
N GLY A 76 12.96 -4.98 17.01
CA GLY A 76 12.93 -6.33 17.56
C GLY A 76 13.91 -6.47 18.72
N ARG A 77 13.66 -7.43 19.60
CA ARG A 77 14.56 -7.71 20.74
C ARG A 77 15.97 -8.13 20.30
N HIS A 78 16.08 -8.77 19.13
CA HIS A 78 17.32 -9.30 18.56
C HIS A 78 17.67 -8.70 17.19
N SER A 79 16.94 -7.67 16.77
CA SER A 79 17.18 -6.96 15.51
C SER A 79 17.11 -5.47 15.78
N SER A 80 18.16 -4.74 15.38
CA SER A 80 18.15 -3.27 15.45
C SER A 80 16.94 -2.72 14.70
N GLU A 81 16.47 -1.56 15.13
CA GLU A 81 15.42 -0.83 14.41
C GLU A 81 15.79 -0.69 12.93
N LYS A 82 14.86 -1.08 12.04
CA LYS A 82 15.00 -0.88 10.61
C LYS A 82 13.85 -0.03 10.12
N ARG A 83 14.20 1.07 9.46
CA ARG A 83 13.27 2.05 8.90
C ARG A 83 13.25 1.95 7.38
N TYR A 84 12.05 2.10 6.82
CA TYR A 84 11.80 2.10 5.39
C TYR A 84 11.18 3.45 5.03
N TYR A 85 11.81 4.15 4.11
CA TYR A 85 11.39 5.48 3.67
C TYR A 85 10.99 5.45 2.20
N ALA A 86 10.07 6.32 1.82
CA ALA A 86 9.80 6.59 0.42
C ALA A 86 11.06 7.14 -0.26
N ARG A 87 11.39 6.56 -1.40
CA ARG A 87 12.54 6.83 -2.27
C ARG A 87 12.12 7.54 -3.55
N ASN A 88 10.92 7.23 -4.06
CA ASN A 88 10.47 7.64 -5.39
C ASN A 88 9.26 8.60 -5.30
N GLY A 89 9.53 9.91 -5.36
CA GLY A 89 8.47 10.92 -5.42
C GLY A 89 9.02 12.33 -5.18
N GLU A 90 9.09 13.17 -6.22
CA GLU A 90 9.33 14.61 -6.01
C GLU A 90 8.06 15.31 -5.49
N ARG A 91 6.91 14.88 -5.99
CA ARG A 91 5.56 15.02 -5.42
C ARG A 91 4.89 13.67 -5.70
N GLY A 92 4.27 13.05 -4.70
CA GLY A 92 3.48 11.84 -4.94
C GLY A 92 2.40 12.07 -6.02
N GLU A 93 1.70 11.03 -6.45
CA GLU A 93 0.58 11.19 -7.40
C GLU A 93 -0.40 12.29 -6.88
N ASP A 94 -0.84 13.25 -7.70
CA ASP A 94 -1.55 14.45 -7.21
C ASP A 94 -3.08 14.26 -7.04
N TYR A 95 -3.60 13.05 -7.20
CA TYR A 95 -5.03 12.75 -7.10
C TYR A 95 -5.44 12.18 -5.73
N PRO A 96 -6.70 12.42 -5.28
CA PRO A 96 -7.22 11.86 -4.04
C PRO A 96 -7.27 10.33 -4.07
N ILE A 97 -6.93 9.71 -2.93
CA ILE A 97 -6.95 8.26 -2.76
C ILE A 97 -7.93 7.90 -1.65
N VAL A 98 -8.73 6.85 -1.88
CA VAL A 98 -9.50 6.14 -0.86
C VAL A 98 -8.92 4.74 -0.73
N VAL A 99 -8.60 4.33 0.50
CA VAL A 99 -8.22 2.94 0.80
C VAL A 99 -9.40 2.22 1.43
N LEU A 100 -9.86 1.12 0.83
CA LEU A 100 -10.93 0.28 1.38
C LEU A 100 -10.34 -0.86 2.19
N ILE A 101 -10.80 -1.00 3.44
CA ILE A 101 -10.35 -2.04 4.37
C ILE A 101 -11.51 -2.75 5.06
N ASN A 102 -11.26 -3.97 5.53
CA ASN A 102 -12.19 -4.72 6.36
C ASN A 102 -11.45 -5.46 7.48
N ARG A 103 -12.19 -6.26 8.28
CA ARG A 103 -11.63 -7.03 9.39
C ARG A 103 -10.59 -8.09 8.99
N GLU A 104 -10.50 -8.43 7.70
CA GLU A 104 -9.53 -9.38 7.17
C GLU A 104 -8.26 -8.70 6.63
N THR A 105 -8.29 -7.38 6.48
CA THR A 105 -7.12 -6.58 6.12
C THR A 105 -6.08 -6.67 7.23
N ALA A 106 -4.89 -7.20 6.94
CA ALA A 106 -3.86 -7.47 7.95
C ALA A 106 -2.42 -7.24 7.45
N SER A 107 -1.48 -7.07 8.37
CA SER A 107 -0.02 -7.13 8.12
C SER A 107 0.44 -6.11 7.07
N ALA A 108 1.00 -6.55 5.93
CA ALA A 108 1.48 -5.67 4.86
C ALA A 108 0.39 -4.69 4.35
N SER A 109 -0.87 -5.10 4.33
CA SER A 109 -2.01 -4.23 4.00
C SER A 109 -2.19 -3.11 5.03
N GLU A 110 -1.95 -3.40 6.31
CA GLU A 110 -2.00 -2.42 7.39
C GLU A 110 -0.82 -1.45 7.33
N ILE A 111 0.33 -1.88 6.79
CA ILE A 111 1.46 -0.98 6.50
C ILE A 111 1.05 0.05 5.45
N VAL A 112 0.51 -0.39 4.30
CA VAL A 112 0.07 0.53 3.23
C VAL A 112 -1.01 1.47 3.77
N THR A 113 -2.02 0.92 4.44
CA THR A 113 -3.13 1.70 4.99
C THR A 113 -2.65 2.73 6.01
N GLY A 114 -1.83 2.30 6.98
CA GLY A 114 -1.32 3.14 8.05
C GLY A 114 -0.41 4.24 7.52
N ALA A 115 0.54 3.91 6.64
CA ALA A 115 1.44 4.90 6.07
C ALA A 115 0.70 5.97 5.26
N LEU A 116 -0.27 5.58 4.44
CA LEU A 116 -1.07 6.55 3.68
C LEU A 116 -1.98 7.40 4.58
N GLN A 117 -2.47 6.85 5.68
CA GLN A 117 -3.27 7.58 6.66
C GLN A 117 -2.42 8.57 7.48
N ASP A 118 -1.27 8.13 7.98
CA ASP A 118 -0.37 8.91 8.84
C ASP A 118 0.20 10.15 8.13
N HIS A 119 0.32 10.09 6.80
CA HIS A 119 0.80 11.20 5.97
C HIS A 119 -0.33 12.00 5.30
N ASP A 120 -1.58 11.85 5.75
CA ASP A 120 -2.77 12.50 5.17
C ASP A 120 -2.91 12.27 3.65
N ARG A 121 -2.35 11.17 3.15
CA ARG A 121 -2.28 10.88 1.72
C ARG A 121 -3.56 10.22 1.21
N ALA A 122 -4.25 9.44 2.05
CA ALA A 122 -5.47 8.75 1.66
C ALA A 122 -6.52 8.75 2.78
N LEU A 123 -7.79 8.74 2.37
CA LEU A 123 -8.91 8.50 3.28
C LEU A 123 -9.13 6.99 3.42
N VAL A 124 -9.05 6.47 4.65
CA VAL A 124 -9.35 5.08 4.95
C VAL A 124 -10.85 4.91 5.18
N MET A 125 -11.49 3.98 4.47
CA MET A 125 -12.92 3.68 4.60
C MET A 125 -13.17 2.18 4.76
N GLY A 126 -14.20 1.84 5.55
CA GLY A 126 -14.63 0.45 5.77
C GLY A 126 -14.73 0.10 7.25
N GLN A 127 -14.09 -1.00 7.66
CA GLN A 127 -14.08 -1.47 9.05
C GLN A 127 -12.65 -1.48 9.60
N ALA A 128 -12.51 -1.50 10.94
CA ALA A 128 -11.20 -1.69 11.57
C ALA A 128 -10.50 -2.94 11.02
N SER A 129 -9.20 -2.81 10.75
CA SER A 129 -8.33 -3.89 10.28
C SER A 129 -8.12 -4.95 11.37
N PHE A 130 -7.43 -6.03 11.03
CA PHE A 130 -7.20 -7.15 11.94
C PHE A 130 -6.33 -6.79 13.16
N GLY A 131 -5.35 -5.90 13.02
CA GLY A 131 -4.43 -5.48 14.08
C GLY A 131 -3.14 -6.30 14.17
N LYS A 132 -2.60 -6.80 13.04
CA LYS A 132 -1.36 -7.60 13.02
C LYS A 132 -0.13 -6.70 12.85
N GLY A 133 0.48 -6.30 13.96
CA GLY A 133 1.70 -5.49 14.00
C GLY A 133 3.03 -6.26 14.12
N LEU A 134 3.09 -7.52 13.69
CA LEU A 134 4.28 -8.37 13.84
C LEU A 134 4.98 -8.63 12.51
N VAL A 135 6.28 -8.32 12.44
CA VAL A 135 7.16 -8.76 11.37
C VAL A 135 7.77 -10.11 11.77
N GLN A 136 7.66 -11.11 10.90
CA GLN A 136 8.16 -12.46 11.15
C GLN A 136 9.37 -12.74 10.26
N THR A 137 10.43 -13.31 10.84
CA THR A 137 11.63 -13.75 10.13
C THR A 137 11.71 -15.27 10.21
N VAL A 138 11.96 -15.93 9.07
CA VAL A 138 12.18 -17.38 9.02
C VAL A 138 13.67 -17.66 9.19
N TYR A 139 14.02 -18.56 10.11
CA TYR A 139 15.39 -19.03 10.29
C TYR A 139 15.49 -20.47 9.75
N PRO A 140 16.35 -20.76 8.77
CA PRO A 140 16.62 -22.13 8.34
C PRO A 140 17.29 -22.91 9.47
N LEU A 141 16.98 -24.22 9.55
CA LEU A 141 17.57 -25.17 10.49
C LEU A 141 18.84 -25.81 9.92
#